data_AF-A0A1Z1WAK7-F1
#
_entry.id   AF-A0A1Z1WAK7-F1
#
_cell.length_a   1.000
_cell.length_b   1.000
_cell.length_c   1.000
_cell.angle_alpha   90.00
_cell.angle_beta   90.00
_cell.angle_gamma   90.00
#
_symmetry.space_group_name_H-M   'P 1'
#
loop_
_entity.id
_entity.type
_entity.pdbx_description
1 polymer ?
#
loop_
_entity_poly.entity_id
_entity_poly.type
_entity_poly.pdbx_seq_one_letter_code
_entity_poly.pdbx_strand_id
1 'polypeptide(L)'
;MKHPGAYAAALAGGRSPGAGREVLSDEDRRVERVLLELRLLEGCPLSLLKEAGLASARRALADGLLEGGPFVQGRAVLTLRGRLLADAVVRDLVD
;
A
#
# COMPACT_ATOMS: atom_id res chain seq x y z
N MET A 1 -22.64 8.76 7.01
CA MET A 1 -23.01 9.24 8.35
C MET A 1 -22.22 8.48 9.41
N LYS A 2 -21.74 9.13 10.48
CA LYS A 2 -20.92 8.47 11.53
C LYS A 2 -21.68 8.13 12.83
N HIS A 3 -22.92 8.59 12.99
CA HIS A 3 -23.73 8.35 14.19
C HIS A 3 -24.50 7.01 14.09
N PRO A 4 -24.33 6.06 15.04
CA PRO A 4 -24.94 4.73 14.95
C PRO A 4 -26.48 4.73 14.81
N GLY A 5 -27.18 5.57 15.57
CA GLY A 5 -28.65 5.59 15.55
C GLY A 5 -29.25 6.03 14.21
N ALA A 6 -28.64 7.02 13.57
CA ALA A 6 -29.11 7.49 12.28
C ALA A 6 -28.69 6.52 11.15
N TYR A 7 -27.60 5.75 11.35
CA TYR A 7 -27.15 4.71 10.44
C TYR A 7 -28.18 3.57 10.40
N ALA A 8 -28.60 3.11 11.60
CA ALA A 8 -29.66 2.11 11.74
C ALA A 8 -30.99 2.58 11.13
N ALA A 9 -31.37 3.84 11.33
CA ALA A 9 -32.58 4.41 10.73
C ALA A 9 -32.53 4.50 9.19
N ALA A 10 -31.35 4.78 8.62
CA ALA A 10 -31.18 4.77 7.16
C ALA A 10 -31.34 3.36 6.59
N LEU A 11 -30.71 2.35 7.21
CA LEU A 11 -30.84 0.95 6.81
C LEU A 11 -32.26 0.43 6.94
N ALA A 12 -32.94 0.70 8.07
CA ALA A 12 -34.32 0.31 8.29
C ALA A 12 -35.27 0.92 7.24
N GLY A 13 -34.93 2.11 6.72
CA GLY A 13 -35.63 2.77 5.63
C GLY A 13 -35.14 2.42 4.23
N GLY A 14 -34.31 1.39 4.05
CA GLY A 14 -33.80 0.96 2.73
C GLY A 14 -32.87 1.96 2.03
N ARG A 15 -32.30 2.91 2.77
CA ARG A 15 -31.38 3.93 2.24
C ARG A 15 -29.93 3.59 2.61
N SER A 16 -29.01 3.86 1.68
CA SER A 16 -27.58 3.69 1.97
C SER A 16 -27.13 4.69 3.05
N PRO A 17 -26.41 4.24 4.09
CA PRO A 17 -25.86 5.13 5.12
C PRO A 17 -24.46 5.70 4.75
N GLY A 18 -23.94 5.33 3.56
CA GLY A 18 -22.64 5.76 3.06
C GLY A 18 -22.50 7.29 3.09
N ALA A 19 -21.46 7.80 3.75
CA ALA A 19 -21.20 9.24 3.83
C ALA A 19 -20.58 9.81 2.55
N GLY A 20 -19.98 8.93 1.76
CA GLY A 20 -19.20 9.23 0.58
C GLY A 20 -18.69 7.92 -0.02
N ARG A 21 -18.27 7.99 -1.27
CA ARG A 21 -17.59 6.90 -1.97
C ARG A 21 -16.59 7.51 -2.93
N GLU A 22 -15.59 6.73 -3.26
CA GLU A 22 -14.63 7.05 -4.29
C GLU A 22 -14.54 5.90 -5.28
N VAL A 23 -14.30 6.23 -6.55
CA VAL A 23 -13.94 5.26 -7.58
C VAL A 23 -12.50 5.53 -7.91
N LEU A 24 -11.61 4.67 -7.39
CA LEU A 24 -10.18 4.81 -7.58
C LEU A 24 -9.80 4.61 -9.04
N SER A 25 -8.92 5.48 -9.55
CA SER A 25 -8.26 5.29 -10.83
C SER A 25 -7.30 4.10 -10.79
N ASP A 26 -6.83 3.65 -11.95
CA ASP A 26 -5.82 2.58 -12.01
C ASP A 26 -4.51 2.98 -11.32
N GLU A 27 -4.15 4.26 -11.37
CA GLU A 27 -2.98 4.79 -10.68
C GLU A 27 -3.17 4.78 -9.16
N ASP A 28 -4.33 5.21 -8.66
CA ASP A 28 -4.62 5.18 -7.22
C ASP A 28 -4.61 3.74 -6.69
N ARG A 29 -5.20 2.82 -7.44
CA ARG A 29 -5.16 1.38 -7.12
C ARG A 29 -3.74 0.84 -7.10
N ARG A 30 -2.88 1.25 -8.04
CA ARG A 30 -1.46 0.86 -8.06
C ARG A 30 -0.75 1.35 -6.79
N VAL A 31 -0.94 2.62 -6.44
CA VAL A 31 -0.35 3.24 -5.23
C VAL A 31 -0.83 2.53 -3.97
N GLU A 32 -2.14 2.28 -3.84
CA GLU A 32 -2.70 1.52 -2.71
C GLU A 32 -2.13 0.11 -2.60
N ARG A 33 -1.98 -0.59 -3.74
CA ARG A 33 -1.36 -1.92 -3.74
C ARG A 33 0.08 -1.88 -3.23
N VAL A 34 0.88 -0.91 -3.63
CA VAL A 34 2.25 -0.75 -3.09
C VAL A 34 2.20 -0.47 -1.58
N LEU A 35 1.34 0.45 -1.13
CA LEU A 35 1.15 0.78 0.29
C LEU A 35 0.78 -0.45 1.13
N LEU A 36 -0.20 -1.22 0.69
CA LEU A 36 -0.73 -2.33 1.48
C LEU A 36 0.15 -3.57 1.37
N GLU A 37 0.54 -3.98 0.16
CA GLU A 37 1.28 -5.22 -0.07
C GLU A 37 2.70 -5.18 0.53
N LEU A 38 3.37 -4.01 0.54
CA LEU A 38 4.72 -3.91 1.14
C LEU A 38 4.73 -4.25 2.65
N ARG A 39 3.60 -4.08 3.33
CA ARG A 39 3.46 -4.39 4.77
C ARG A 39 3.19 -5.86 5.04
N LEU A 40 2.80 -6.63 4.03
CA LEU A 40 2.59 -8.07 4.15
C LEU A 40 3.93 -8.80 4.36
N LEU A 41 3.84 -10.07 4.75
CA LEU A 41 5.03 -10.91 4.87
C LEU A 41 5.65 -11.17 3.49
N GLU A 42 4.79 -11.34 2.48
CA GLU A 42 5.12 -11.63 1.08
C GLU A 42 5.63 -10.40 0.31
N GLY A 43 5.41 -9.21 0.85
CA GLY A 43 5.81 -7.93 0.25
C GLY A 43 5.09 -7.58 -1.06
N CYS A 44 5.63 -6.59 -1.75
CA CYS A 44 5.07 -5.99 -2.96
C CYS A 44 5.81 -6.48 -4.23
N PRO A 45 5.12 -6.88 -5.31
CA PRO A 45 5.74 -7.13 -6.60
C PRO A 45 6.47 -5.90 -7.14
N LEU A 46 7.70 -6.06 -7.61
CA LEU A 46 8.48 -4.97 -8.22
C LEU A 46 7.85 -4.47 -9.52
N SER A 47 7.03 -5.29 -10.18
CA SER A 47 6.29 -4.90 -11.39
C SER A 47 5.23 -3.83 -11.16
N LEU A 48 4.88 -3.52 -9.90
CA LEU A 48 3.99 -2.39 -9.57
C LEU A 48 4.71 -1.05 -9.52
N LEU A 49 6.05 -1.08 -9.47
CA LEU A 49 6.87 0.11 -9.36
C LEU A 49 7.16 0.67 -10.76
N LYS A 50 7.02 1.98 -10.89
CA LYS A 50 7.54 2.72 -12.04
C LYS A 50 9.07 2.76 -11.96
N GLU A 51 9.74 3.23 -13.02
CA GLU A 51 11.21 3.23 -13.06
C GLU A 51 11.86 3.95 -11.87
N ALA A 52 11.30 5.10 -11.47
CA ALA A 52 11.76 5.85 -10.29
C ALA A 52 11.62 5.03 -9.00
N GLY A 53 10.43 4.47 -8.76
CA GLY A 53 10.18 3.59 -7.63
C GLY A 53 11.07 2.34 -7.62
N LEU A 54 11.36 1.75 -8.78
CA LEU A 54 12.28 0.62 -8.88
C LEU A 54 13.73 1.02 -8.53
N ALA A 55 14.16 2.22 -8.93
CA ALA A 55 15.45 2.77 -8.51
C ALA A 55 15.50 3.02 -7.00
N SER A 56 14.42 3.54 -6.40
CA SER A 56 14.28 3.69 -4.95
C SER A 56 14.32 2.34 -4.23
N ALA A 57 13.65 1.32 -4.77
CA ALA A 57 13.68 -0.04 -4.23
C ALA A 57 15.11 -0.61 -4.20
N ARG A 58 15.91 -0.38 -5.25
CA ARG A 58 17.32 -0.80 -5.29
C ARG A 58 18.17 -0.09 -4.22
N ARG A 59 17.91 1.19 -3.95
CA ARG A 59 18.57 1.93 -2.85
C ARG A 59 18.17 1.36 -1.49
N ALA A 60 16.87 1.16 -1.26
CA ALA A 60 16.36 0.55 -0.03
C ALA A 60 16.91 -0.86 0.22
N LEU A 61 17.11 -1.65 -0.84
CA LEU A 61 17.81 -2.94 -0.76
C LEU A 61 19.28 -2.75 -0.32
N ALA A 62 20.02 -1.84 -0.96
CA ALA A 62 21.41 -1.55 -0.59
C ALA A 62 21.54 -1.05 0.86
N ASP A 63 20.54 -0.31 1.35
CA ASP A 63 20.48 0.21 2.72
C ASP A 63 20.02 -0.85 3.75
N GLY A 64 19.75 -2.09 3.32
CA GLY A 64 19.31 -3.19 4.18
C GLY A 64 17.87 -3.08 4.68
N LEU A 65 17.03 -2.32 3.98
CA LEU A 65 15.61 -2.16 4.29
C LEU A 65 14.74 -3.20 3.58
N LEU A 66 15.23 -3.78 2.48
CA LEU A 66 14.57 -4.87 1.75
C LEU A 66 15.40 -6.16 1.81
N GLU A 67 14.71 -7.30 1.77
CA GLU A 67 15.31 -8.63 1.75
C GLU A 67 15.84 -8.96 0.35
N GLY A 68 17.11 -9.39 0.25
CA GLY A 68 17.76 -9.65 -1.04
C GLY A 68 17.20 -10.85 -1.82
N GLY A 69 16.90 -11.96 -1.12
CA GLY A 69 16.38 -13.18 -1.76
C GLY A 69 15.06 -12.93 -2.51
N PRO A 70 14.02 -12.42 -1.84
CA PRO A 70 12.76 -12.04 -2.48
C PRO A 70 12.93 -10.98 -3.58
N PHE A 71 13.88 -10.05 -3.42
CA PHE A 71 14.11 -9.00 -4.41
C PHE A 71 14.56 -9.56 -5.76
N VAL A 72 15.47 -10.55 -5.76
CA VAL A 72 15.88 -11.26 -6.98
C VAL A 72 14.70 -12.02 -7.61
N GLN A 73 13.74 -12.45 -6.81
CA GLN A 73 12.50 -13.08 -7.26
C GLN A 73 11.41 -12.08 -7.69
N GLY A 74 11.73 -10.78 -7.76
CA GLY A 74 10.81 -9.75 -8.21
C GLY A 74 9.89 -9.20 -7.14
N ARG A 75 10.24 -9.31 -5.85
CA ARG A 75 9.43 -8.79 -4.73
C ARG A 75 10.23 -7.90 -3.78
N ALA A 76 9.69 -6.72 -3.47
CA ALA A 76 10.15 -5.89 -2.37
C ALA A 76 9.53 -6.41 -1.06
N VAL A 77 10.33 -7.09 -0.23
CA VAL A 77 9.94 -7.55 1.10
C VAL A 77 10.75 -6.78 2.13
N LEU A 78 10.11 -6.17 3.12
CA LEU A 78 10.80 -5.41 4.16
C LEU A 78 11.54 -6.35 5.13
N THR A 79 12.78 -6.01 5.44
CA THR A 79 13.51 -6.56 6.60
C THR A 79 12.86 -6.08 7.90
N LEU A 80 13.29 -6.62 9.05
CA LEU A 80 12.82 -6.12 10.34
C LEU A 80 13.10 -4.61 10.53
N ARG A 81 14.28 -4.14 10.09
CA ARG A 81 14.62 -2.71 10.11
C ARG A 81 13.77 -1.93 9.11
N GLY A 82 13.56 -2.46 7.91
CA GLY A 82 12.69 -1.87 6.90
C GLY A 82 11.27 -1.63 7.41
N ARG A 83 10.73 -2.54 8.21
CA ARG A 83 9.39 -2.42 8.82
C ARG A 83 9.24 -1.21 9.75
N LEU A 84 10.33 -0.76 10.38
CA LEU A 84 10.33 0.45 11.21
C LEU A 84 10.28 1.73 10.38
N LEU A 85 10.67 1.66 9.10
CA LEU A 85 10.74 2.79 8.16
C LEU A 85 9.74 2.63 7.01
N ALA A 86 8.73 1.77 7.15
CA ALA A 86 7.84 1.36 6.06
C ALA A 86 7.16 2.56 5.39
N ASP A 87 6.73 3.56 6.15
CA ASP A 87 6.07 4.76 5.61
C ASP A 87 7.00 5.55 4.68
N ALA A 88 8.26 5.73 5.09
CA ALA A 88 9.27 6.44 4.30
C ALA A 88 9.65 5.63 3.04
N VAL A 89 9.85 4.32 3.19
CA VAL A 89 10.15 3.43 2.05
C VAL A 89 9.01 3.45 1.04
N VAL A 90 7.75 3.39 1.48
CA VAL A 90 6.61 3.44 0.55
C VAL A 90 6.56 4.76 -0.19
N ARG A 91 6.69 5.89 0.50
CA ARG A 91 6.69 7.21 -0.13
C ARG A 91 7.70 7.26 -1.29
N ASP A 92 8.93 6.82 -1.04
CA ASP A 92 9.99 6.81 -2.05
C ASP A 92 9.74 5.80 -3.20
N LEU A 93 8.90 4.78 -3.00
CA LEU A 93 8.53 3.77 -4.01
C LEU A 93 7.39 4.22 -4.94
N VAL A 94 6.54 5.15 -4.49
CA VAL A 94 5.38 5.63 -5.24
C VAL A 94 5.60 7.00 -5.87
N ASP A 95 6.53 7.80 -5.32
CA ASP A 95 7.03 9.08 -5.85
C ASP A 95 8.05 8.87 -7.00
#